data_AF-A0A3P7YQD5-F1
#
_entry.id   AF-A0A3P7YQD5-F1
#
_cell.length_a   1.000
_cell.length_b   1.000
_cell.length_c   1.000
_cell.angle_alpha   90.00
_cell.angle_beta   90.00
_cell.angle_gamma   90.00
#
_symmetry.space_group_name_H-M   'P 1'
#
loop_
_entity.id
_entity.type
_entity.pdbx_description
1 polymer ?
#
loop_
_entity_poly.entity_id
_entity_poly.type
_entity_poly.pdbx_seq_one_letter_code
_entity_poly.pdbx_strand_id
1 'polypeptide(L)'
;MIFIIGTVGNICTCVVITRNRSMHTHTNFYLFSLALSDLVVLFLGLPMELYGVIDFAYPYQFSEWVCKGRAYLIEFTSYASILVICSFTVERWLAICHPLRSQSSPKVSRAYMTIMLMWTISAISALPMGFIVKINRLPLPEWALDQPWIGTVSEDYMTVKDTQFCAMDVDQPEQQKRLIYFAFIAFFMVPVRVRTSTSVVKKRGKSEGILK
;
A
#
# COMPACT_ATOMS: atom_id res chain seq x y z
N MET A 1 9.73 -3.05 17.95
CA MET A 1 8.60 -3.94 18.29
C MET A 1 7.73 -4.28 17.08
N ILE A 2 7.20 -3.29 16.34
CA ILE A 2 6.33 -3.52 15.16
C ILE A 2 6.99 -4.44 14.12
N PHE A 3 8.25 -4.19 13.76
CA PHE A 3 9.01 -5.04 12.83
C PHE A 3 9.03 -6.51 13.22
N ILE A 4 9.42 -6.80 14.46
CA ILE A 4 9.61 -8.18 14.95
C ILE A 4 8.27 -8.91 14.98
N ILE A 5 7.26 -8.31 15.59
CA ILE A 5 5.95 -8.93 15.77
C ILE A 5 5.28 -9.13 14.40
N GLY A 6 5.32 -8.12 13.54
CA GLY A 6 4.75 -8.18 12.20
C GLY A 6 5.42 -9.24 11.34
N THR A 7 6.75 -9.32 11.36
CA THR A 7 7.51 -10.28 10.55
C THR A 7 7.25 -11.70 11.02
N VAL A 8 7.32 -11.96 12.33
CA VAL A 8 7.03 -13.30 12.89
C VAL A 8 5.59 -13.71 12.58
N GLY A 9 4.60 -12.85 12.82
CA GLY A 9 3.20 -13.17 12.58
C GLY A 9 2.88 -13.48 11.11
N ASN A 10 3.40 -12.68 10.18
CA ASN A 10 3.17 -12.88 8.76
C ASN A 10 3.93 -14.09 8.20
N ILE A 11 5.17 -14.34 8.64
CA ILE A 11 5.92 -15.56 8.26
C ILE A 11 5.19 -16.80 8.78
N CYS A 12 4.75 -16.82 10.04
CA CYS A 12 3.99 -17.94 10.58
C CYS A 12 2.73 -18.22 9.75
N THR A 13 2.00 -17.18 9.34
CA THR A 13 0.83 -17.30 8.47
C THR A 13 1.18 -17.96 7.14
N CYS A 14 2.24 -17.50 6.48
CA CYS A 14 2.74 -18.10 5.23
C CYS A 14 3.14 -19.57 5.41
N VAL A 15 3.87 -19.90 6.47
CA VAL A 15 4.34 -21.27 6.77
C VAL A 15 3.17 -22.21 7.06
N VAL A 16 2.19 -21.79 7.86
CA VAL A 16 1.02 -22.63 8.20
C VAL A 16 0.18 -22.94 6.96
N ILE A 17 -0.01 -21.96 6.09
CA ILE A 17 -0.80 -22.13 4.86
C ILE A 17 -0.07 -23.03 3.87
N THR A 18 1.23 -22.83 3.66
CA THR A 18 2.03 -23.63 2.70
C THR A 18 2.25 -25.07 3.15
N ARG A 19 2.40 -25.30 4.46
CA ARG A 19 2.67 -26.64 5.01
C ARG A 19 1.42 -27.52 5.09
N ASN A 20 0.25 -26.93 5.34
CA ASN A 20 -0.98 -27.68 5.54
C ASN A 20 -1.84 -27.68 4.28
N ARG A 21 -1.84 -28.78 3.52
CA ARG A 21 -2.68 -28.93 2.32
C ARG A 21 -4.18 -28.79 2.59
N SER A 22 -4.63 -29.16 3.80
CA SER A 22 -6.02 -28.94 4.25
C SER A 22 -6.39 -27.44 4.31
N MET A 23 -5.40 -26.56 4.47
CA MET A 23 -5.55 -25.11 4.49
C MET A 23 -5.49 -24.49 3.09
N HIS A 24 -5.40 -25.24 2.00
CA HIS A 24 -5.43 -24.68 0.63
C HIS A 24 -6.85 -24.32 0.18
N THR A 25 -7.47 -23.40 0.93
CA THR A 25 -8.80 -22.89 0.65
C THR A 25 -8.71 -21.49 0.03
N HIS A 26 -9.73 -21.11 -0.73
CA HIS A 26 -9.87 -19.78 -1.32
C HIS A 26 -9.65 -18.64 -0.30
N THR A 27 -10.16 -18.79 0.93
CA THR A 27 -9.97 -17.82 2.02
C THR A 27 -8.52 -17.69 2.43
N ASN A 28 -7.81 -18.82 2.54
CA ASN A 28 -6.41 -18.82 2.98
C ASN A 28 -5.47 -18.27 1.91
N PHE A 29 -5.80 -18.38 0.61
CA PHE A 29 -5.03 -17.68 -0.44
C PHE A 29 -5.09 -16.16 -0.31
N TYR A 30 -6.25 -15.60 0.06
CA TYR A 30 -6.35 -14.17 0.36
C TYR A 30 -5.50 -13.77 1.58
N LEU A 31 -5.54 -14.58 2.65
CA LEU A 31 -4.70 -14.36 3.83
C LEU A 31 -3.20 -14.45 3.52
N PHE A 32 -2.81 -15.39 2.65
CA PHE A 32 -1.43 -15.52 2.18
C PHE A 32 -0.99 -14.28 1.39
N SER A 33 -1.84 -13.78 0.49
CA SER A 33 -1.56 -12.56 -0.26
C SER A 33 -1.40 -11.34 0.64
N LEU A 34 -2.20 -11.23 1.72
CA LEU A 34 -2.05 -10.16 2.72
C LEU A 34 -0.72 -10.28 3.45
N ALA A 35 -0.40 -11.47 3.95
CA ALA A 35 0.85 -11.72 4.67
C ALA A 35 2.07 -11.40 3.80
N LEU A 36 2.03 -11.71 2.50
CA LEU A 36 3.09 -11.36 1.57
C LEU A 36 3.23 -9.83 1.40
N SER A 37 2.12 -9.12 1.23
CA SER A 37 2.09 -7.65 1.15
C SER A 37 2.68 -7.01 2.40
N ASP A 38 2.28 -7.48 3.58
CA ASP A 38 2.77 -6.97 4.85
C ASP A 38 4.26 -7.25 5.07
N LEU A 39 4.76 -8.42 4.65
CA LEU A 39 6.20 -8.72 4.69
C LEU A 39 6.98 -7.77 3.78
N VAL A 40 6.50 -7.48 2.58
CA VAL A 40 7.14 -6.51 1.67
C VAL A 40 7.23 -5.14 2.34
N VAL A 41 6.16 -4.65 2.98
CA VAL A 41 6.16 -3.38 3.72
C VAL A 41 7.14 -3.41 4.90
N LEU A 42 7.13 -4.49 5.67
CA LEU A 42 7.98 -4.63 6.85
C LEU A 42 9.46 -4.69 6.51
N PHE A 43 9.85 -5.39 5.43
CA PHE A 43 11.25 -5.53 5.04
C PHE A 43 11.77 -4.35 4.22
N LEU A 44 10.95 -3.73 3.36
CA LEU A 44 11.42 -2.68 2.45
C LEU A 44 11.00 -1.28 2.88
N GLY A 45 9.80 -1.12 3.44
CA GLY A 45 9.30 0.18 3.90
C GLY A 45 9.89 0.57 5.26
N LEU A 46 9.76 -0.31 6.24
CA LEU A 46 10.04 0.02 7.64
C LEU A 46 11.52 0.33 7.97
N PRO A 47 12.53 -0.39 7.46
CA PRO A 47 13.93 -0.07 7.74
C PRO A 47 14.34 1.28 7.17
N MET A 48 13.77 1.65 6.02
CA MET A 48 14.02 2.92 5.35
C MET A 48 13.36 4.09 6.08
N GLU A 49 12.13 3.91 6.57
CA GLU A 49 11.47 4.87 7.48
C GLU A 49 12.27 5.04 8.77
N LEU A 50 12.69 3.92 9.39
CA LEU A 50 13.45 3.96 10.62
C LEU A 50 14.74 4.76 10.43
N TYR A 51 15.53 4.47 9.39
CA TYR A 51 16.77 5.20 9.09
C TYR A 51 16.59 6.73 9.02
N GLY A 52 15.50 7.19 8.41
CA GLY A 52 15.19 8.63 8.33
C GLY A 52 14.78 9.27 9.67
N VAL A 53 14.19 8.51 10.59
CA VAL A 53 13.67 9.02 11.88
C VAL A 53 14.73 9.04 12.99
N ILE A 54 15.65 8.08 13.02
CA ILE A 54 16.57 7.91 14.18
C ILE A 54 17.79 8.83 14.20
N ASP A 55 18.19 9.47 13.09
CA ASP A 55 19.20 10.56 13.08
C ASP A 55 19.58 11.06 11.66
N PHE A 56 19.12 10.41 10.59
CA PHE A 56 19.52 10.71 9.21
C PHE A 56 18.37 11.25 8.36
N ALA A 57 17.59 12.19 8.90
CA ALA A 57 16.56 12.88 8.13
C ALA A 57 17.18 13.60 6.91
N TYR A 58 18.41 14.09 7.07
CA TYR A 58 19.20 14.75 6.03
C TYR A 58 20.70 14.43 6.23
N PRO A 59 21.48 14.26 5.14
CA PRO A 59 21.04 14.06 3.76
C PRO A 59 20.52 12.63 3.52
N TYR A 60 19.56 12.49 2.61
CA TYR A 60 19.11 11.20 2.09
C TYR A 60 20.26 10.50 1.35
N GLN A 61 20.79 9.44 1.95
CA GLN A 61 22.02 8.78 1.46
C GLN A 61 21.77 7.72 0.40
N PHE A 62 20.51 7.35 0.14
CA PHE A 62 20.19 6.34 -0.88
C PHE A 62 20.04 6.96 -2.26
N SER A 63 20.17 6.13 -3.30
CA SER A 63 20.00 6.59 -4.68
C SER A 63 18.54 6.98 -4.97
N GLU A 64 18.35 7.79 -6.01
CA GLU A 64 17.03 8.19 -6.48
C GLU A 64 16.13 6.99 -6.85
N TRP A 65 16.72 5.93 -7.39
CA TRP A 65 16.03 4.68 -7.69
C TRP A 65 15.42 4.03 -6.46
N VAL A 66 16.13 4.08 -5.34
CA VAL A 66 15.67 3.53 -4.07
C VAL A 66 14.55 4.39 -3.48
N CYS A 67 14.65 5.72 -3.60
CA CYS A 67 13.58 6.64 -3.21
C CYS A 67 12.28 6.39 -3.99
N LYS A 68 12.36 6.31 -5.32
CA LYS A 68 11.23 6.01 -6.22
C LYS A 68 10.64 4.63 -5.97
N GLY A 69 11.51 3.61 -5.89
CA GLY A 69 11.11 2.22 -5.66
C GLY A 69 10.42 2.03 -4.32
N ARG A 70 10.92 2.66 -3.25
CA ARG A 70 10.29 2.64 -1.93
C ARG A 70 8.89 3.23 -1.96
N ALA A 71 8.73 4.44 -2.52
CA ALA A 71 7.43 5.08 -2.60
C ALA A 71 6.43 4.26 -3.42
N TYR A 72 6.88 3.71 -4.55
CA TYR A 72 6.09 2.80 -5.37
C TYR A 72 5.63 1.57 -4.58
N LEU A 73 6.54 0.90 -3.86
CA LEU A 73 6.24 -0.33 -3.13
C LEU A 73 5.26 -0.10 -1.98
N ILE A 74 5.41 0.98 -1.22
CA ILE A 74 4.50 1.31 -0.12
C ILE A 74 3.09 1.57 -0.66
N GLU A 75 2.96 2.31 -1.75
CA GLU A 75 1.66 2.61 -2.35
C GLU A 75 1.03 1.35 -2.97
N PHE A 76 1.82 0.59 -3.72
CA PHE A 76 1.43 -0.67 -4.34
C PHE A 76 0.88 -1.68 -3.32
N THR A 77 1.63 -1.94 -2.25
CA THR A 77 1.24 -2.90 -1.20
C THR A 77 0.00 -2.42 -0.44
N SER A 78 -0.12 -1.12 -0.17
CA SER A 78 -1.30 -0.52 0.45
C SER A 78 -2.56 -0.74 -0.41
N TYR A 79 -2.50 -0.44 -1.71
CA TYR A 79 -3.61 -0.68 -2.61
C TYR A 79 -3.95 -2.16 -2.73
N ALA A 80 -2.94 -3.03 -2.85
CA ALA A 80 -3.13 -4.46 -2.98
C ALA A 80 -3.84 -5.02 -1.74
N SER A 81 -3.40 -4.66 -0.54
CA SER A 81 -4.02 -5.09 0.71
C SER A 81 -5.48 -4.64 0.81
N ILE A 82 -5.81 -3.39 0.46
CA ILE A 82 -7.19 -2.90 0.55
C ILE A 82 -8.10 -3.61 -0.45
N LEU A 83 -7.66 -3.76 -1.71
CA LEU A 83 -8.42 -4.46 -2.73
C LEU A 83 -8.65 -5.93 -2.36
N VAL A 84 -7.61 -6.61 -1.88
CA VAL A 84 -7.70 -8.01 -1.48
C VAL A 84 -8.67 -8.19 -0.31
N ILE A 85 -8.63 -7.32 0.71
CA ILE A 85 -9.60 -7.34 1.83
C ILE A 85 -11.03 -7.10 1.33
N CYS A 86 -11.20 -6.18 0.37
CA CYS A 86 -12.49 -5.88 -0.25
C CYS A 86 -13.03 -7.11 -1.00
N SER A 87 -12.23 -7.70 -1.89
CA SER A 87 -12.57 -8.92 -2.62
C SER A 87 -12.92 -10.07 -1.68
N PHE A 88 -12.14 -10.27 -0.63
CA PHE A 88 -12.42 -11.27 0.40
C PHE A 88 -13.79 -11.04 1.07
N THR A 89 -14.11 -9.79 1.39
CA THR A 89 -15.39 -9.42 2.01
C THR A 89 -16.57 -9.70 1.05
N VAL A 90 -16.42 -9.33 -0.23
CA VAL A 90 -17.44 -9.55 -1.27
C VAL A 90 -17.68 -11.04 -1.52
N GLU A 91 -16.62 -11.84 -1.64
CA GLU A 91 -16.73 -13.29 -1.84
C GLU A 91 -17.46 -13.97 -0.66
N ARG A 92 -17.17 -13.56 0.58
CA ARG A 92 -17.90 -14.07 1.75
C ARG A 92 -19.36 -13.65 1.76
N TRP A 93 -19.65 -12.40 1.36
CA TRP A 93 -21.02 -11.92 1.24
C TRP A 93 -21.80 -12.71 0.18
N LEU A 94 -21.22 -12.94 -0.99
CA LEU A 94 -21.80 -13.77 -2.05
C LEU A 94 -22.06 -15.21 -1.60
N ALA A 95 -21.13 -15.81 -0.85
CA ALA A 95 -21.30 -17.15 -0.30
C ALA A 95 -22.46 -17.27 0.70
N ILE A 96 -22.75 -16.20 1.45
CA ILE A 96 -23.84 -16.14 2.43
C ILE A 96 -25.19 -15.86 1.74
N CYS A 97 -25.25 -14.86 0.87
CA CYS A 97 -26.52 -14.42 0.25
C CYS A 97 -26.93 -15.25 -0.96
N HIS A 98 -25.98 -15.88 -1.66
CA HIS A 98 -26.23 -16.65 -2.89
C HIS A 98 -25.52 -18.01 -2.87
N PRO A 99 -25.89 -18.93 -1.95
CA PRO A 99 -25.19 -20.21 -1.74
C PRO A 99 -25.19 -21.11 -2.99
N LEU A 100 -26.26 -21.11 -3.79
CA LEU A 100 -26.39 -21.90 -5.01
C LEU A 100 -25.41 -21.44 -6.11
N ARG A 101 -25.16 -20.13 -6.24
CA ARG A 101 -24.21 -19.57 -7.21
C ARG A 101 -22.76 -19.69 -6.74
N SER A 102 -22.53 -19.77 -5.43
CA SER A 102 -21.21 -19.97 -4.83
C SER A 102 -20.69 -21.41 -5.02
N GLN A 103 -21.55 -22.42 -5.12
CA GLN A 103 -21.13 -23.83 -5.29
C GLN A 103 -20.73 -24.21 -6.71
N SER A 104 -21.20 -23.48 -7.74
CA SER A 104 -21.07 -23.90 -9.15
C SER A 104 -19.68 -23.68 -9.79
N SER A 105 -18.70 -23.10 -9.08
CA SER A 105 -17.38 -22.79 -9.66
C SER A 105 -16.24 -23.19 -8.73
N PRO A 106 -15.07 -23.62 -9.25
CA PRO A 106 -13.91 -23.93 -8.43
C PRO A 106 -13.40 -22.66 -7.74
N LYS A 107 -13.73 -22.52 -6.45
CA LYS A 107 -13.49 -21.33 -5.62
C LYS A 107 -12.01 -20.92 -5.54
N VAL A 108 -11.09 -21.89 -5.65
CA VAL A 108 -9.65 -21.66 -5.52
C VAL A 108 -9.05 -21.00 -6.76
N SER A 109 -9.37 -21.50 -7.96
CA SER A 109 -8.86 -20.92 -9.22
C SER A 109 -9.36 -19.49 -9.41
N ARG A 110 -10.62 -19.23 -9.05
CA ARG A 110 -11.18 -17.87 -9.07
C ARG A 110 -10.48 -16.95 -8.08
N ALA A 111 -10.27 -17.39 -6.84
CA ALA A 111 -9.57 -16.59 -5.84
C ALA A 111 -8.15 -16.21 -6.29
N TYR A 112 -7.38 -17.15 -6.85
CA TYR A 112 -6.07 -16.86 -7.40
C TYR A 112 -6.12 -15.82 -8.53
N MET A 113 -7.03 -15.99 -9.49
CA MET A 113 -7.21 -15.03 -10.59
C MET A 113 -7.64 -13.65 -10.07
N THR A 114 -8.54 -13.59 -9.09
CA THR A 114 -8.94 -12.33 -8.44
C THR A 114 -7.77 -11.65 -7.76
N ILE A 115 -6.93 -12.38 -7.00
CA ILE A 115 -5.73 -11.83 -6.37
C ILE A 115 -4.78 -11.26 -7.43
N MET A 116 -4.49 -12.01 -8.50
CA MET A 116 -3.62 -11.55 -9.59
C MET A 116 -4.16 -10.29 -10.28
N LEU A 117 -5.48 -10.20 -10.46
CA LEU A 117 -6.13 -9.01 -10.99
C LEU A 117 -5.99 -7.81 -10.04
N MET A 118 -6.23 -8.00 -8.73
CA MET A 118 -6.06 -6.93 -7.75
C MET A 118 -4.61 -6.45 -7.70
N TRP A 119 -3.64 -7.36 -7.70
CA TRP A 119 -2.22 -7.03 -7.75
C TRP A 119 -1.88 -6.23 -9.01
N THR A 120 -2.35 -6.65 -10.18
CA THR A 120 -2.11 -5.93 -11.44
C THR A 120 -2.71 -4.52 -11.39
N ILE A 121 -3.95 -4.37 -10.91
CA ILE A 121 -4.61 -3.07 -10.78
C ILE A 121 -3.82 -2.16 -9.82
N SER A 122 -3.43 -2.68 -8.67
CA SER A 122 -2.62 -1.96 -7.68
C SER A 122 -1.25 -1.57 -8.22
N ALA A 123 -0.60 -2.44 -8.99
CA ALA A 123 0.71 -2.18 -9.57
C ALA A 123 0.63 -1.04 -10.57
N ILE A 124 -0.40 -1.03 -11.44
CA ILE A 124 -0.62 0.03 -12.43
C ILE A 124 -0.96 1.36 -11.74
N SER A 125 -1.86 1.33 -10.74
CA SER A 125 -2.28 2.56 -10.05
C SER A 125 -1.18 3.18 -9.18
N ALA A 126 -0.19 2.39 -8.74
CA ALA A 126 0.97 2.88 -7.99
C ALA A 126 2.07 3.46 -8.89
N LEU A 127 2.09 3.17 -10.20
CA LEU A 127 3.14 3.67 -11.12
C LEU A 127 3.35 5.20 -11.05
N PRO A 128 2.30 6.05 -11.03
CA PRO A 128 2.47 7.50 -10.96
C PRO A 128 3.28 7.96 -9.74
N MET A 129 3.17 7.27 -8.60
CA MET A 129 3.97 7.60 -7.41
C MET A 129 5.46 7.38 -7.64
N GLY A 130 5.84 6.34 -8.38
CA GLY A 130 7.24 6.09 -8.75
C GLY A 130 7.83 7.15 -9.69
N PHE A 131 7.00 7.89 -10.42
CA PHE A 131 7.44 8.98 -11.30
C PHE A 131 7.48 10.34 -10.61
N ILE A 132 6.52 10.60 -9.70
CA ILE A 132 6.37 11.90 -9.04
C ILE A 132 7.32 12.06 -7.86
N VAL A 133 7.72 10.97 -7.22
CA VAL A 133 8.67 11.03 -6.10
C VAL A 133 10.08 11.25 -6.62
N LYS A 134 10.77 12.24 -6.08
CA LYS A 134 12.16 12.57 -6.41
C LYS A 134 12.94 12.94 -5.15
N ILE A 135 14.26 13.00 -5.27
CA ILE A 135 15.09 13.58 -4.22
C ILE A 135 14.99 15.10 -4.35
N ASN A 136 14.38 15.73 -3.36
CA ASN A 136 14.25 17.18 -3.27
C ASN A 136 15.32 17.76 -2.32
N ARG A 137 15.55 19.07 -2.42
CA ARG A 137 16.40 19.85 -1.52
C ARG A 137 15.60 21.03 -0.98
N LEU A 138 15.99 21.55 0.19
CA LEU A 138 15.30 22.71 0.76
C LEU A 138 15.62 23.96 -0.06
N PRO A 139 14.60 24.73 -0.51
CA PRO A 139 14.83 26.00 -1.18
C PRO A 139 15.44 27.01 -0.21
N LEU A 140 16.38 27.83 -0.68
CA LEU A 140 16.87 28.95 0.13
C LEU A 140 15.76 30.01 0.25
N PRO A 141 15.58 30.61 1.43
CA PRO A 141 14.72 31.78 1.56
C PRO A 141 15.37 32.98 0.84
N GLU A 142 14.55 33.85 0.24
CA GLU A 142 15.04 34.95 -0.61
C GLU A 142 16.04 35.88 0.10
N TRP A 143 15.90 36.09 1.41
CA TRP A 143 16.82 36.93 2.21
C TRP A 143 18.24 36.35 2.35
N ALA A 144 18.43 35.05 2.07
CA ALA A 144 19.70 34.35 2.25
C ALA A 144 20.56 34.32 0.97
N LEU A 145 20.03 34.77 -0.18
CA LEU A 145 20.72 34.75 -1.48
C LEU A 145 21.97 35.66 -1.51
N ASP A 146 21.98 36.74 -0.73
CA ASP A 146 23.05 37.76 -0.72
C ASP A 146 24.10 37.56 0.39
N GLN A 147 24.05 36.43 1.10
CA GLN A 147 24.88 36.19 2.27
C GLN A 147 26.24 35.52 1.93
N PRO A 148 27.32 35.80 2.69
CA PRO A 148 28.69 35.36 2.36
C PRO A 148 28.96 33.86 2.50
N TRP A 149 28.00 33.05 2.94
CA TRP A 149 28.16 31.61 3.23
C TRP A 149 28.14 30.71 1.97
N ILE A 150 28.84 31.09 0.90
CA ILE A 150 28.84 30.41 -0.41
C ILE A 150 29.16 28.90 -0.32
N GLY A 151 29.83 28.45 0.74
CA GLY A 151 30.12 27.02 0.98
C GLY A 151 28.93 26.14 1.40
N THR A 152 27.81 26.72 1.85
CA THR A 152 26.62 25.98 2.31
C THR A 152 25.50 25.90 1.27
N VAL A 153 25.71 26.51 0.11
CA VAL A 153 24.74 26.56 -1.00
C VAL A 153 25.06 25.48 -2.03
N SER A 154 24.03 24.87 -2.62
CA SER A 154 24.16 23.94 -3.75
C SER A 154 24.70 24.65 -5.00
N GLU A 155 25.21 23.89 -5.97
CA GLU A 155 25.70 24.41 -7.27
C GLU A 155 24.66 25.24 -8.03
N ASP A 156 23.37 25.01 -7.75
CA ASP A 156 22.25 25.72 -8.37
C ASP A 156 21.97 27.11 -7.74
N TYR A 157 22.71 27.51 -6.69
CA TYR A 157 22.54 28.75 -5.90
C TYR A 157 21.15 28.96 -5.24
N MET A 158 20.21 28.06 -5.47
CA MET A 158 18.81 28.15 -5.04
C MET A 158 18.44 27.16 -3.92
N THR A 159 19.31 26.16 -3.62
CA THR A 159 19.02 25.10 -2.64
C THR A 159 20.16 24.89 -1.64
N VAL A 160 19.83 24.45 -0.42
CA VAL A 160 20.80 24.24 0.67
C VAL A 160 21.56 22.92 0.46
N LYS A 161 22.86 22.92 0.75
CA LYS A 161 23.72 21.73 0.66
C LYS A 161 23.37 20.72 1.77
N ASP A 162 23.54 19.42 1.50
CA ASP A 162 23.33 18.31 2.46
C ASP A 162 21.91 18.19 3.04
N THR A 163 20.90 18.83 2.43
CA THR A 163 19.48 18.73 2.81
C THR A 163 18.67 17.88 1.83
N GLN A 164 19.23 16.80 1.30
CA GLN A 164 18.52 15.91 0.37
C GLN A 164 17.44 15.12 1.12
N PHE A 165 16.22 15.06 0.58
CA PHE A 165 15.13 14.24 1.13
C PHE A 165 14.28 13.62 0.03
N CYS A 166 13.72 12.44 0.31
CA CYS A 166 12.84 11.73 -0.62
C CYS A 166 11.38 12.15 -0.40
N ALA A 167 10.80 12.89 -1.34
CA ALA A 167 9.40 13.32 -1.26
C ALA A 167 8.77 13.50 -2.64
N MET A 168 7.46 13.69 -2.68
CA MET A 168 6.75 14.04 -3.90
C MET A 168 7.24 15.40 -4.44
N ASP A 169 7.35 15.53 -5.76
CA ASP A 169 7.84 16.72 -6.45
C ASP A 169 7.02 18.00 -6.13
N VAL A 170 7.62 18.96 -5.43
CA VAL A 170 6.95 20.21 -5.02
C VAL A 170 6.55 21.08 -6.23
N ASP A 171 7.18 20.90 -7.39
CA ASP A 171 6.99 21.74 -8.58
C ASP A 171 5.67 21.45 -9.33
N GLN A 172 5.01 20.31 -9.05
CA GLN A 172 3.76 19.90 -9.74
C GLN A 172 2.61 19.55 -8.77
N PRO A 173 2.07 20.53 -8.01
CA PRO A 173 1.06 20.26 -6.98
C PRO A 173 -0.29 19.80 -7.54
N GLU A 174 -0.67 20.23 -8.74
CA GLU A 174 -2.00 19.90 -9.30
C GLU A 174 -2.10 18.44 -9.76
N GLN A 175 -1.04 17.86 -10.32
CA GLN A 175 -1.05 16.45 -10.71
C GLN A 175 -1.08 15.53 -9.47
N GLN A 176 -0.34 15.90 -8.43
CA GLN A 176 -0.34 15.20 -7.14
C GLN A 176 -1.72 15.18 -6.50
N LYS A 177 -2.36 16.36 -6.38
CA LYS A 177 -3.71 16.46 -5.81
C LYS A 177 -4.68 15.54 -6.54
N ARG A 178 -4.71 15.59 -7.88
CA ARG A 178 -5.62 14.73 -8.66
C ARG A 178 -5.37 13.25 -8.41
N LEU A 179 -4.11 12.81 -8.38
CA LEU A 179 -3.77 11.41 -8.15
C LEU A 179 -4.13 10.96 -6.73
N ILE A 180 -3.81 11.76 -5.72
CA ILE A 180 -4.15 11.48 -4.32
C ILE A 180 -5.68 11.41 -4.15
N TYR A 181 -6.43 12.36 -4.71
CA TYR A 181 -7.89 12.33 -4.64
C TYR A 181 -8.49 11.13 -5.36
N PHE A 182 -8.01 10.82 -6.56
CA PHE A 182 -8.46 9.65 -7.30
C PHE A 182 -8.19 8.35 -6.52
N ALA A 183 -6.96 8.19 -6.02
CA ALA A 183 -6.57 7.03 -5.23
C ALA A 183 -7.40 6.90 -3.93
N PHE A 184 -7.60 8.00 -3.22
CA PHE A 184 -8.41 8.04 -2.01
C PHE A 184 -9.85 7.59 -2.29
N ILE A 185 -10.45 8.09 -3.36
CA ILE A 185 -11.83 7.72 -3.72
C ILE A 185 -11.89 6.25 -4.15
N ALA A 186 -11.01 5.83 -5.06
CA ALA A 186 -11.05 4.51 -5.68
C ALA A 186 -10.66 3.38 -4.71
N PHE A 187 -9.64 3.59 -3.88
CA PHE A 187 -9.07 2.55 -3.03
C PHE A 187 -9.46 2.67 -1.56
N PHE A 188 -9.93 3.82 -1.06
CA PHE A 188 -10.38 3.93 0.33
C PHE A 188 -11.91 4.07 0.42
N MET A 189 -12.50 5.05 -0.27
CA MET A 189 -13.93 5.32 -0.13
C MET A 189 -14.82 4.22 -0.72
N VAL A 190 -14.51 3.76 -1.94
CA VAL A 190 -15.29 2.68 -2.59
C VAL A 190 -15.20 1.37 -1.78
N PRO A 191 -14.01 0.87 -1.38
CA PRO A 191 -13.92 -0.35 -0.58
C PRO A 191 -14.57 -0.24 0.81
N VAL A 192 -14.49 0.93 1.45
CA VAL A 192 -15.19 1.16 2.73
C VAL A 192 -16.70 1.09 2.55
N ARG A 193 -17.26 1.72 1.49
CA ARG A 193 -18.69 1.63 1.17
C ARG A 193 -19.12 0.19 0.88
N VAL A 194 -18.33 -0.56 0.11
CA VAL A 194 -18.61 -1.98 -0.16
C VAL A 194 -18.63 -2.78 1.14
N ARG A 195 -17.68 -2.55 2.05
CA ARG A 195 -17.61 -3.21 3.36
C ARG A 195 -18.80 -2.86 4.26
N THR A 196 -19.23 -1.60 4.30
CA THR A 196 -20.37 -1.19 5.11
C THR A 196 -21.68 -1.73 4.55
N SER A 197 -21.90 -1.66 3.23
CA SER A 197 -23.09 -2.22 2.58
C SER A 197 -23.22 -3.73 2.80
N THR A 198 -22.15 -4.49 2.62
CA THR A 198 -22.15 -5.95 2.86
C THR A 198 -22.44 -6.28 4.34
N SER A 199 -21.93 -5.47 5.27
CA SER A 199 -22.18 -5.62 6.71
C SER A 199 -23.64 -5.34 7.10
N VAL A 200 -24.26 -4.30 6.49
CA VAL A 200 -25.67 -3.95 6.71
C VAL A 200 -26.59 -5.05 6.15
N VAL A 201 -26.33 -5.54 4.94
CA VAL A 201 -27.11 -6.64 4.34
C VAL A 201 -27.01 -7.90 5.18
N LYS A 202 -25.81 -8.23 5.70
CA LYS A 202 -25.62 -9.36 6.62
C LYS A 202 -26.45 -9.22 7.90
N LYS A 203 -26.52 -8.02 8.48
CA LYS A 203 -27.37 -7.77 9.68
C LYS A 203 -28.85 -7.92 9.36
N ARG A 204 -29.31 -7.42 8.21
CA ARG A 204 -30.71 -7.50 7.78
C ARG A 204 -31.15 -8.95 7.49
N GLY A 205 -30.34 -9.72 6.76
CA GLY A 205 -30.61 -11.14 6.51
C GLY A 205 -30.62 -12.01 7.78
N LYS A 206 -29.85 -11.63 8.82
CA LYS A 206 -29.91 -12.28 10.13
C LYS A 206 -31.17 -11.93 10.93
N SER A 207 -31.71 -10.71 10.74
CA SER A 207 -32.96 -10.26 11.37
C SER A 207 -34.21 -10.85 10.73
N GLU A 208 -34.16 -11.18 9.44
CA GLU A 208 -35.30 -11.69 8.66
C GLU A 208 -35.37 -13.24 8.63
N GLY A 209 -34.48 -13.95 9.34
CA GLY A 209 -34.56 -15.41 9.50
C GLY A 209 -34.22 -16.25 8.25
N ILE A 210 -33.75 -15.61 7.17
CA ILE A 210 -33.46 -16.25 5.86
C ILE A 210 -32.14 -17.05 5.89
N LEU A 211 -31.33 -16.91 6.95
CA LEU A 211 -30.13 -17.70 7.20
C LEU A 211 -30.35 -18.65 8.40
N LYS A 212 -31.14 -19.69 8.18
CA LYS A 212 -30.98 -20.96 8.92
C LYS A 212 -30.15 -21.92 8.07
#